data_AF-A0A369WVZ4-F1
#
_entry.id   AF-A0A369WVZ4-F1
#
_cell.length_a   1.000
_cell.length_b   1.000
_cell.length_c   1.000
_cell.angle_alpha   90.00
_cell.angle_beta   90.00
_cell.angle_gamma   90.00
#
_symmetry.space_group_name_H-M   'P 1'
#
loop_
_entity.id
_entity.type
_entity.pdbx_description
1 polymer ?
#
loop_
_entity_poly.entity_id
_entity_poly.type
_entity_poly.pdbx_seq_one_letter_code
_entity_poly.pdbx_strand_id
1 'polypeptide(L)'
;MRAAPAGTLVQRTRLDLVAFLVGLGIAYAMQWQTRDLVWSLWLCSLVLGYLTLLSAILAGAVAVIRGASQPGVNRGVLLPLLLAIGGGGLFFLAFFSFHFGAFHAGHSVFLNSFFPIEGMPDDGFGDAFMNPLLLWTLTFEHLMVPYGIFLLPAVLAERRHLLKPIIDAVRPEQDVADRELPETVQKPAEKRKSQMGDAMSRPYMNVVRMHLLIFFFAFCHFLALESFIVYAVVYSVYFFPWSEIKRRRNDNHALSETS
;
A
#
# COMPACT_ATOMS: atom_id res chain seq x y z
N MET A 1 -22.00 -6.12 20.98
CA MET A 1 -21.32 -5.19 20.04
C MET A 1 -20.90 -3.92 20.76
N ARG A 2 -19.62 -3.79 21.18
CA ARG A 2 -19.10 -2.47 21.61
C ARG A 2 -18.66 -1.70 20.38
N ALA A 3 -19.38 -0.62 20.07
CA ALA A 3 -18.97 0.35 19.07
C ALA A 3 -17.55 0.83 19.36
N ALA A 4 -16.66 0.81 18.37
CA ALA A 4 -15.34 1.40 18.51
C ALA A 4 -15.52 2.87 18.96
N PRO A 5 -14.77 3.36 19.97
CA PRO A 5 -14.98 4.69 20.52
C PRO A 5 -14.84 5.73 19.41
N ALA A 6 -15.89 6.54 19.23
CA ALA A 6 -16.05 7.51 18.14
C ALA A 6 -14.85 8.47 18.00
N GLY A 7 -14.12 8.72 19.09
CA GLY A 7 -12.88 9.52 19.08
C GLY A 7 -11.77 8.95 18.18
N THR A 8 -11.66 7.62 18.07
CA THR A 8 -10.65 7.00 17.21
C THR A 8 -10.97 7.17 15.73
N LEU A 9 -12.24 7.14 15.34
CA LEU A 9 -12.65 7.29 13.93
C LEU A 9 -12.42 8.72 13.44
N VAL A 10 -12.80 9.71 14.25
CA VAL A 10 -12.64 11.14 13.92
C VAL A 10 -11.16 11.54 13.84
N GLN A 11 -10.33 11.09 14.78
CA GLN A 11 -8.89 11.38 14.77
C GLN A 11 -8.17 10.68 13.60
N ARG A 12 -8.67 9.50 13.19
CA ARG A 12 -8.18 8.76 12.03
C ARG A 12 -8.44 9.51 10.73
N THR A 13 -9.69 9.96 10.50
CA THR A 13 -10.05 10.73 9.31
C THR A 13 -9.33 12.07 9.25
N ARG A 14 -9.08 12.72 10.39
CA ARG A 14 -8.35 14.00 10.46
C ARG A 14 -6.93 13.91 9.94
N LEU A 15 -6.16 12.88 10.29
CA LEU A 15 -4.78 12.75 9.82
C LEU A 15 -4.70 12.41 8.33
N ASP A 16 -5.63 11.61 7.83
CA ASP A 16 -5.70 11.26 6.41
C ASP A 16 -6.11 12.52 5.60
N LEU A 17 -6.99 13.36 6.16
CA LEU A 17 -7.34 14.68 5.64
C LEU A 17 -6.18 15.69 5.71
N VAL A 18 -5.33 15.64 6.74
CA VAL A 18 -4.14 16.50 6.82
C VAL A 18 -3.10 16.09 5.77
N ALA A 19 -2.81 14.80 5.63
CA ALA A 19 -1.91 14.29 4.58
C ALA A 19 -2.39 14.72 3.19
N PHE A 20 -3.70 14.68 2.98
CA PHE A 20 -4.37 15.15 1.77
C PHE A 20 -4.22 16.65 1.51
N LEU A 21 -4.50 17.49 2.52
CA LEU A 21 -4.36 18.94 2.39
C LEU A 21 -2.90 19.35 2.17
N VAL A 22 -1.95 18.64 2.79
CA VAL A 22 -0.52 18.85 2.58
C VAL A 22 -0.12 18.47 1.16
N GLY A 23 -0.56 17.31 0.66
CA GLY A 23 -0.29 16.89 -0.72
C GLY A 23 -0.84 17.88 -1.76
N LEU A 24 -2.04 18.40 -1.54
CA LEU A 24 -2.64 19.43 -2.40
C LEU A 24 -1.92 20.76 -2.27
N GLY A 25 -1.54 21.16 -1.05
CA GLY A 25 -0.79 22.38 -0.81
C GLY A 25 0.56 22.36 -1.52
N ILE A 26 1.26 21.21 -1.52
CA ILE A 26 2.51 21.02 -2.25
C ILE A 26 2.28 21.13 -3.76
N ALA A 27 1.30 20.40 -4.31
CA ALA A 27 1.00 20.44 -5.74
C ALA A 27 0.62 21.86 -6.20
N TYR A 28 -0.18 22.58 -5.41
CA TYR A 28 -0.56 23.96 -5.69
C TYR A 28 0.64 24.92 -5.59
N ALA A 29 1.44 24.82 -4.54
CA ALA A 29 2.61 25.69 -4.33
C ALA A 29 3.67 25.50 -5.41
N MET A 30 3.83 24.26 -5.92
CA MET A 30 4.77 23.93 -6.98
C MET A 30 4.20 24.08 -8.39
N GLN A 31 2.95 24.57 -8.51
CA GLN A 31 2.25 24.74 -9.80
C GLN A 31 2.25 23.46 -10.65
N TRP A 32 2.10 22.30 -9.98
CA TRP A 32 2.16 21.00 -10.62
C TRP A 32 1.03 20.80 -11.62
N GLN A 33 1.38 20.27 -12.78
CA GLN A 33 0.46 19.88 -13.83
C GLN A 33 0.08 18.41 -13.68
N THR A 34 -0.88 17.93 -14.47
CA THR A 34 -1.32 16.53 -14.45
C THR A 34 -0.15 15.54 -14.61
N ARG A 35 0.86 15.89 -15.43
CA ARG A 35 2.09 15.08 -15.59
C ARG A 35 2.79 14.84 -14.25
N ASP A 36 2.94 15.90 -13.45
CA ASP A 36 3.68 15.88 -12.19
C ASP A 36 2.92 15.05 -11.13
N LEU A 37 1.59 15.10 -11.16
CA LEU A 37 0.76 14.25 -10.32
C LEU A 37 0.86 12.77 -10.72
N VAL A 38 0.82 12.47 -12.01
CA VAL A 38 0.89 11.09 -12.50
C VAL A 38 2.24 10.46 -12.14
N TRP A 39 3.35 11.17 -12.37
CA TRP A 39 4.68 10.67 -12.04
C TRP A 39 4.95 10.61 -10.53
N SER A 40 4.44 11.56 -9.74
CA SER A 40 4.53 11.47 -8.29
C SER A 40 3.73 10.30 -7.73
N LEU A 41 2.57 9.96 -8.31
CA LEU A 41 1.80 8.77 -7.94
C LEU A 41 2.48 7.46 -8.35
N TRP A 42 3.07 7.40 -9.55
CA TRP A 42 3.87 6.26 -10.00
C TRP A 42 5.07 6.03 -9.07
N LEU A 43 5.74 7.11 -8.68
CA LEU A 43 6.85 7.05 -7.73
C LEU A 43 6.40 6.57 -6.35
N CYS A 44 5.27 7.10 -5.87
CA CYS A 44 4.67 6.65 -4.62
C CYS A 44 4.31 5.17 -4.66
N SER A 45 3.74 4.67 -5.77
CA SER A 45 3.40 3.24 -5.87
C SER A 45 4.64 2.36 -5.80
N LEU A 46 5.73 2.75 -6.47
CA LEU A 46 7.00 2.03 -6.39
C LEU A 46 7.52 1.98 -4.94
N VAL A 47 7.68 3.15 -4.30
CA VAL A 47 8.23 3.26 -2.94
C VAL A 47 7.35 2.54 -1.92
N LEU A 48 6.03 2.78 -1.94
CA LEU A 48 5.09 2.16 -1.01
C LEU A 48 4.98 0.65 -1.21
N GLY A 49 5.12 0.15 -2.44
CA GLY A 49 5.18 -1.28 -2.72
C GLY A 49 6.34 -1.95 -1.98
N TYR A 50 7.55 -1.37 -2.09
CA TYR A 50 8.72 -1.86 -1.36
C TYR A 50 8.58 -1.71 0.16
N LEU A 51 8.12 -0.55 0.66
CA LEU A 51 7.92 -0.35 2.09
C LEU A 51 6.92 -1.35 2.69
N THR A 52 5.87 -1.71 1.94
CA THR A 52 4.87 -2.69 2.38
C THR A 52 5.49 -4.08 2.50
N LEU A 53 6.27 -4.51 1.49
CA LEU A 53 6.95 -5.80 1.52
C LEU A 53 7.98 -5.88 2.66
N LEU A 54 8.81 -4.85 2.81
CA LEU A 54 9.80 -4.77 3.89
C LEU A 54 9.13 -4.79 5.27
N SER A 55 8.00 -4.11 5.43
CA SER A 55 7.22 -4.11 6.66
C SER A 55 6.66 -5.51 6.99
N ALA A 56 6.24 -6.27 5.99
CA ALA A 56 5.77 -7.65 6.18
C ALA A 56 6.91 -8.60 6.58
N ILE A 57 8.08 -8.50 5.92
CA ILE A 57 9.27 -9.28 6.28
C ILE A 57 9.71 -8.95 7.71
N LEU A 58 9.78 -7.65 8.04
CA LEU A 58 10.14 -7.19 9.38
C LEU A 58 9.15 -7.67 10.45
N ALA A 59 7.84 -7.60 10.17
CA ALA A 59 6.81 -8.11 11.07
C ALA A 59 6.98 -9.61 11.34
N GLY A 60 7.28 -10.41 10.32
CA GLY A 60 7.58 -11.84 10.47
C GLY A 60 8.81 -12.08 11.36
N ALA A 61 9.89 -11.34 11.14
CA ALA A 61 11.10 -11.44 11.95
C ALA A 61 10.84 -11.07 13.42
N VAL A 62 10.14 -9.96 13.67
CA VAL A 62 9.77 -9.51 15.02
C VAL A 62 8.89 -10.55 15.72
N ALA A 63 7.89 -11.12 15.03
CA ALA A 63 7.02 -12.13 15.61
C ALA A 63 7.80 -13.36 16.10
N VAL A 64 8.81 -13.80 15.36
CA VAL A 64 9.66 -14.94 15.74
C VAL A 64 10.58 -14.61 16.91
N ILE A 65 11.21 -13.44 16.91
CA ILE A 65 12.07 -13.00 18.03
C ILE A 65 11.25 -12.89 19.32
N ARG A 66 10.01 -12.39 19.24
CA ARG A 66 9.12 -12.31 20.40
C ARG A 66 8.64 -13.67 20.87
N GLY A 67 8.25 -14.55 19.94
CA GLY A 67 7.93 -15.94 20.26
C GLY A 67 9.08 -16.65 20.97
N ALA A 68 10.33 -16.41 20.55
CA ALA A 68 11.52 -16.96 21.20
C ALA A 68 11.76 -16.48 22.64
N SER A 69 11.20 -15.32 22.98
CA SER A 69 11.31 -14.72 24.30
C SER A 69 10.25 -15.24 25.29
N GLN A 70 9.29 -16.06 24.82
CA GLN A 70 8.28 -16.68 25.68
C GLN A 70 8.87 -17.90 26.43
N PRO A 71 8.57 -18.06 27.74
CA PRO A 71 9.03 -19.21 28.52
C PRO A 71 8.43 -20.51 27.97
N GLY A 72 9.28 -21.51 27.72
CA GLY A 72 8.87 -22.82 27.20
C GLY A 72 9.15 -23.09 25.73
N VAL A 73 9.66 -22.11 24.97
CA VAL A 73 10.03 -22.31 23.55
C VAL A 73 11.40 -22.96 23.43
N ASN A 74 11.46 -24.07 22.68
CA ASN A 74 12.70 -24.77 22.37
C ASN A 74 13.57 -23.92 21.42
N ARG A 75 14.72 -23.45 21.93
CA ARG A 75 15.69 -22.65 21.16
C ARG A 75 16.23 -23.36 19.91
N GLY A 76 16.16 -24.71 19.85
CA GLY A 76 16.54 -25.48 18.66
C GLY A 76 15.65 -25.24 17.43
N VAL A 77 14.41 -24.76 17.63
CA VAL A 77 13.47 -24.45 16.54
C VAL A 77 13.62 -23.00 16.05
N LEU A 78 14.29 -22.13 16.83
CA LEU A 78 14.42 -20.72 16.51
C LEU A 78 15.28 -20.47 15.28
N LEU A 79 16.46 -21.09 15.23
CA LEU A 79 17.40 -20.95 14.12
C LEU A 79 16.78 -21.37 12.77
N PRO A 80 16.18 -22.58 12.63
CA PRO A 80 15.56 -22.96 11.36
C PRO A 80 14.38 -22.04 10.99
N LEU A 81 13.64 -21.51 11.98
CA LEU A 81 12.53 -20.58 11.71
C LEU A 81 13.04 -19.20 11.23
N LEU A 82 14.10 -18.67 11.84
CA LEU A 82 14.74 -17.44 11.39
C LEU A 82 15.35 -17.61 9.99
N LEU A 83 15.99 -18.75 9.72
CA LEU A 83 16.49 -19.07 8.38
C LEU A 83 15.36 -19.21 7.36
N ALA A 84 14.23 -19.82 7.73
CA ALA A 84 13.07 -19.92 6.86
C ALA A 84 12.46 -18.55 6.54
N ILE A 85 12.36 -17.66 7.54
CA ILE A 85 11.88 -16.28 7.33
C ILE A 85 12.88 -15.45 6.53
N GLY A 86 14.17 -15.56 6.84
CA GLY A 86 15.23 -14.86 6.10
C GLY A 86 15.28 -15.31 4.64
N GLY A 87 15.31 -16.62 4.41
CA GLY A 87 15.31 -17.21 3.06
C GLY A 87 14.03 -16.92 2.29
N GLY A 88 12.87 -17.12 2.92
CA GLY A 88 11.57 -16.80 2.32
C GLY A 88 11.42 -15.30 2.03
N GLY A 89 11.80 -14.43 2.96
CA GLY A 89 11.78 -12.98 2.81
C GLY A 89 12.70 -12.51 1.68
N LEU A 90 13.92 -13.07 1.58
CA LEU A 90 14.85 -12.76 0.48
C LEU A 90 14.30 -13.23 -0.87
N PHE A 91 13.74 -14.44 -0.94
CA PHE A 91 13.08 -14.94 -2.13
C PHE A 91 11.94 -14.01 -2.58
N PHE A 92 11.04 -13.65 -1.67
CA PHE A 92 9.94 -12.73 -1.99
C PHE A 92 10.44 -11.34 -2.38
N LEU A 93 11.49 -10.82 -1.75
CA LEU A 93 12.10 -9.54 -2.12
C LEU A 93 12.68 -9.57 -3.54
N ALA A 94 13.39 -10.64 -3.90
CA ALA A 94 13.93 -10.82 -5.24
C ALA A 94 12.81 -10.97 -6.27
N PHE A 95 11.87 -11.89 -6.04
CA PHE A 95 10.73 -12.12 -6.94
C PHE A 95 9.91 -10.86 -7.13
N PHE A 96 9.57 -10.17 -6.03
CA PHE A 96 8.85 -8.91 -6.07
C PHE A 96 9.64 -7.88 -6.87
N SER A 97 10.93 -7.70 -6.61
CA SER A 97 11.75 -6.70 -7.34
C SER A 97 11.75 -6.95 -8.85
N PHE A 98 11.93 -8.20 -9.29
CA PHE A 98 11.87 -8.53 -10.72
C PHE A 98 10.47 -8.29 -11.31
N HIS A 99 9.44 -8.88 -10.70
CA HIS A 99 8.09 -8.84 -11.27
C HIS A 99 7.45 -7.45 -11.18
N PHE A 100 7.48 -6.85 -10.00
CA PHE A 100 6.93 -5.51 -9.72
C PHE A 100 7.73 -4.42 -10.44
N GLY A 101 9.06 -4.55 -10.45
CA GLY A 101 9.95 -3.63 -11.15
C GLY A 101 9.75 -3.68 -12.66
N ALA A 102 9.69 -4.88 -13.26
CA ALA A 102 9.41 -5.01 -14.69
C ALA A 102 8.05 -4.41 -15.08
N PHE A 103 7.03 -4.60 -14.25
CA PHE A 103 5.72 -3.98 -14.46
C PHE A 103 5.79 -2.45 -14.35
N HIS A 104 6.50 -1.90 -13.36
CA HIS A 104 6.69 -0.45 -13.22
C HIS A 104 7.49 0.15 -14.37
N ALA A 105 8.55 -0.52 -14.81
CA ALA A 105 9.34 -0.14 -15.98
C ALA A 105 8.45 -0.09 -17.24
N GLY A 106 7.71 -1.16 -17.53
CA GLY A 106 6.78 -1.16 -18.68
C GLY A 106 5.69 -0.09 -18.57
N HIS A 107 5.20 0.17 -17.36
CA HIS A 107 4.20 1.22 -17.14
C HIS A 107 4.79 2.63 -17.30
N SER A 108 6.07 2.83 -16.98
CA SER A 108 6.76 4.09 -17.22
C SER A 108 6.89 4.41 -18.71
N VAL A 109 7.09 3.40 -19.57
CA VAL A 109 7.08 3.55 -21.04
C VAL A 109 5.72 4.08 -21.49
N PHE A 110 4.64 3.46 -20.99
CA PHE A 110 3.28 3.90 -21.28
C PHE A 110 3.05 5.35 -20.82
N LEU A 111 3.44 5.68 -19.59
CA LEU A 111 3.30 7.03 -19.05
C LEU A 111 4.07 8.07 -19.84
N ASN A 112 5.31 7.77 -20.22
CA ASN A 112 6.16 8.68 -20.97
C ASN A 112 5.54 9.06 -22.32
N SER A 113 4.76 8.15 -22.94
CA SER A 113 4.05 8.44 -24.19
C SER A 113 2.92 9.46 -24.07
N PHE A 114 2.35 9.65 -22.87
CA PHE A 114 1.27 10.64 -22.63
C PHE A 114 1.75 11.87 -21.85
N PHE A 115 2.70 11.68 -20.93
CA PHE A 115 3.17 12.67 -19.97
C PHE A 115 4.70 12.69 -19.92
N PRO A 116 5.38 13.07 -21.01
CA PRO A 116 6.84 13.05 -21.04
C PRO A 116 7.45 14.02 -20.02
N ILE A 117 8.56 13.61 -19.41
CA ILE A 117 9.38 14.45 -18.52
C ILE A 117 10.60 14.94 -19.29
N GLU A 118 10.88 16.24 -19.20
CA GLU A 118 12.08 16.82 -19.77
C GLU A 118 13.34 16.22 -19.13
N GLY A 119 14.24 15.69 -19.96
CA GLY A 119 15.49 15.08 -19.50
C GLY A 119 15.36 13.61 -19.08
N MET A 120 14.19 12.98 -19.24
CA MET A 120 14.03 11.52 -19.12
C MET A 120 14.34 10.85 -20.47
N PRO A 121 14.83 9.59 -20.50
CA PRO A 121 14.96 8.82 -21.73
C PRO A 121 13.65 8.72 -22.53
N ASP A 122 13.75 8.63 -23.86
CA ASP A 122 12.60 8.62 -24.77
C ASP A 122 11.70 7.38 -24.57
N ASP A 123 12.26 6.26 -24.13
CA ASP A 123 11.54 5.04 -23.76
C ASP A 123 11.04 5.05 -22.30
N GLY A 124 11.17 6.17 -21.58
CA GLY A 124 10.88 6.25 -20.15
C GLY A 124 11.93 5.46 -19.35
N PHE A 125 11.51 4.38 -18.69
CA PHE A 125 12.41 3.42 -18.05
C PHE A 125 12.31 2.02 -18.67
N GLY A 126 12.04 1.93 -19.98
CA GLY A 126 11.95 0.68 -20.72
C GLY A 126 13.20 -0.18 -20.61
N ASP A 127 14.38 0.44 -20.71
CA ASP A 127 15.68 -0.20 -20.51
C ASP A 127 15.85 -0.87 -19.13
N ALA A 128 15.08 -0.43 -18.13
CA ALA A 128 15.06 -1.03 -16.80
C ALA A 128 14.13 -2.25 -16.67
N PHE A 129 13.51 -2.71 -17.75
CA PHE A 129 12.66 -3.90 -17.74
C PHE A 129 13.46 -5.13 -17.28
N MET A 130 12.94 -5.85 -16.27
CA MET A 130 13.63 -6.95 -15.60
C MET A 130 14.97 -6.57 -14.94
N ASN A 131 15.28 -5.28 -14.80
CA ASN A 131 16.47 -4.78 -14.11
C ASN A 131 16.07 -3.84 -12.96
N PRO A 132 15.69 -4.38 -11.79
CA PRO A 132 15.19 -3.56 -10.69
C PRO A 132 16.23 -2.57 -10.15
N LEU A 133 17.53 -2.87 -10.25
CA LEU A 133 18.58 -1.95 -9.81
C LEU A 133 18.64 -0.73 -10.72
N LEU A 134 18.62 -0.94 -12.04
CA LEU A 134 18.59 0.15 -13.02
C LEU A 134 17.32 1.00 -12.86
N LEU A 135 16.17 0.37 -12.63
CA LEU A 135 14.90 1.07 -12.40
C LEU A 135 15.02 2.06 -11.23
N TRP A 136 15.61 1.61 -10.12
CA TRP A 136 15.82 2.48 -8.97
C TRP A 136 16.80 3.60 -9.29
N THR A 137 17.92 3.32 -9.95
CA THR A 137 18.88 4.35 -10.35
C THR A 137 18.21 5.45 -11.17
N LEU A 138 17.48 5.09 -12.23
CA LEU A 138 16.76 6.06 -13.07
C LEU A 138 15.68 6.81 -12.30
N THR A 139 14.95 6.11 -11.42
CA THR A 139 13.94 6.74 -10.56
C THR A 139 14.56 7.80 -9.63
N PHE A 140 15.72 7.49 -9.03
CA PHE A 140 16.43 8.44 -8.17
C PHE A 140 16.98 9.62 -8.94
N GLU A 141 17.50 9.38 -10.15
CA GLU A 141 18.05 10.41 -11.01
C GLU A 141 16.98 11.39 -11.50
N HIS A 142 15.85 10.88 -11.99
CA HIS A 142 14.85 11.71 -12.68
C HIS A 142 13.65 12.11 -11.83
N LEU A 143 13.27 11.32 -10.82
CA LEU A 143 11.99 11.51 -10.10
C LEU A 143 12.13 11.91 -8.63
N MET A 144 13.24 11.58 -7.96
CA MET A 144 13.38 11.93 -6.53
C MET A 144 13.43 13.42 -6.27
N VAL A 145 14.23 14.16 -7.03
CA VAL A 145 14.37 15.60 -6.82
C VAL A 145 13.05 16.33 -7.10
N PRO A 146 12.37 16.14 -8.25
CA PRO A 146 11.14 16.86 -8.53
C PRO A 146 9.95 16.39 -7.68
N TYR A 147 9.81 15.08 -7.40
CA TYR A 147 8.58 14.51 -6.85
C TYR A 147 8.74 13.86 -5.48
N GLY A 148 9.96 13.72 -4.97
CA GLY A 148 10.23 13.04 -3.70
C GLY A 148 9.55 13.70 -2.50
N ILE A 149 9.29 15.02 -2.54
CA ILE A 149 8.56 15.72 -1.48
C ILE A 149 7.12 15.20 -1.32
N PHE A 150 6.51 14.67 -2.38
CA PHE A 150 5.17 14.08 -2.36
C PHE A 150 5.12 12.73 -1.66
N LEU A 151 6.27 12.08 -1.46
CA LEU A 151 6.33 10.84 -0.67
C LEU A 151 5.92 11.07 0.78
N LEU A 152 6.17 12.27 1.34
CA LEU A 152 5.83 12.57 2.72
C LEU A 152 4.31 12.46 3.00
N PRO A 153 3.43 13.18 2.27
CA PRO A 153 2.00 13.00 2.45
C PRO A 153 1.53 11.60 2.04
N ALA A 154 2.13 10.97 1.03
CA ALA A 154 1.74 9.62 0.61
C ALA A 154 2.04 8.55 1.67
N VAL A 155 3.25 8.54 2.23
CA VAL A 155 3.65 7.66 3.34
C VAL A 155 2.82 7.96 4.58
N LEU A 156 2.53 9.23 4.86
CA LEU A 156 1.66 9.61 5.98
C LEU A 156 0.24 9.07 5.78
N ALA A 157 -0.34 9.19 4.60
CA ALA A 157 -1.66 8.64 4.28
C ALA A 157 -1.68 7.10 4.44
N GLU A 158 -0.62 6.42 3.99
CA GLU A 158 -0.53 4.96 4.00
C GLU A 158 0.11 4.37 5.26
N ARG A 159 0.45 5.21 6.24
CA ARG A 159 1.13 4.82 7.49
C ARG A 159 0.49 3.61 8.18
N ARG A 160 -0.84 3.46 8.10
CA ARG A 160 -1.52 2.33 8.74
C ARG A 160 -1.25 1.03 8.01
N HIS A 161 -1.22 1.03 6.69
CA HIS A 161 -0.91 -0.19 5.93
C HIS A 161 0.55 -0.59 6.13
N LEU A 162 1.46 0.39 6.19
CA LEU A 162 2.87 0.16 6.45
C LEU A 162 3.12 -0.35 7.88
N LEU A 163 2.50 0.29 8.87
CA LEU A 163 2.78 -0.02 10.28
C LEU A 163 1.93 -1.15 10.85
N LYS A 164 0.76 -1.46 10.29
CA LYS A 164 -0.14 -2.49 10.83
C LYS A 164 0.52 -3.86 10.97
N PRO A 165 1.25 -4.40 9.98
CA PRO A 165 1.95 -5.67 10.14
C PRO A 165 2.90 -5.67 11.35
N ILE A 166 3.63 -4.57 11.54
CA ILE A 166 4.59 -4.42 12.64
C ILE A 166 3.86 -4.27 13.98
N ILE A 167 2.83 -3.43 14.04
CA ILE A 167 2.02 -3.22 15.25
C ILE A 167 1.33 -4.51 15.67
N ASP A 168 0.75 -5.26 14.72
CA ASP A 168 0.10 -6.53 14.99
C ASP A 168 1.11 -7.57 15.50
N ALA A 169 2.35 -7.54 15.00
CA ALA A 169 3.45 -8.39 15.50
C ALA A 169 3.96 -7.96 16.89
N VAL A 170 3.81 -6.69 17.28
CA VAL A 170 4.28 -6.12 18.56
C VAL A 170 3.20 -6.08 19.64
N ARG A 171 1.91 -6.18 19.29
CA ARG A 171 0.84 -6.21 20.30
C ARG A 171 0.92 -7.49 21.16
N PRO A 172 0.80 -7.38 22.49
CA PRO A 172 0.72 -8.54 23.37
C PRO A 172 -0.61 -9.27 23.19
N GLU A 173 -0.56 -10.60 23.25
CA GLU A 173 -1.66 -11.54 23.00
C GLU A 173 -2.83 -11.42 24.02
N GLN A 174 -2.68 -10.58 25.06
CA GLN A 174 -3.70 -10.32 26.08
C GLN A 174 -4.99 -9.68 25.55
N ASP A 175 -4.97 -9.04 24.37
CA ASP A 175 -6.17 -8.41 23.75
C ASP A 175 -7.02 -9.40 22.91
N VAL A 176 -6.58 -10.67 22.77
CA VAL A 176 -7.34 -11.71 22.04
C VAL A 176 -8.24 -12.52 22.97
N ALA A 177 -8.00 -12.49 24.29
CA ALA A 177 -8.83 -13.15 25.30
C ALA A 177 -10.20 -12.48 25.48
N ASP A 178 -10.36 -11.21 25.09
CA ASP A 178 -11.63 -10.46 25.19
C ASP A 178 -12.50 -10.53 23.93
N ARG A 179 -12.11 -11.33 22.92
CA ARG A 179 -13.03 -11.70 21.83
C ARG A 179 -13.88 -12.87 22.31
N GLU A 180 -15.00 -12.55 22.97
CA GLU A 180 -16.14 -13.46 23.10
C GLU A 180 -16.38 -14.14 21.75
N LEU A 181 -16.12 -15.45 21.71
CA LEU A 181 -16.33 -16.32 20.56
C LEU A 181 -17.85 -16.44 20.34
N PRO A 182 -18.40 -16.11 19.16
CA PRO A 182 -19.63 -16.74 18.73
C PRO A 182 -19.31 -18.22 18.52
N GLU A 183 -19.98 -19.10 19.26
CA GLU A 183 -19.98 -20.55 19.07
C GLU A 183 -20.50 -20.89 17.66
N THR A 184 -19.65 -20.80 16.66
CA THR A 184 -19.84 -21.56 15.42
C THR A 184 -18.50 -22.14 15.01
N VAL A 185 -18.37 -23.43 15.24
CA VAL A 185 -17.24 -24.30 14.89
C VAL A 185 -16.98 -24.21 13.38
N GLN A 186 -16.11 -23.30 12.95
CA GLN A 186 -15.54 -23.32 11.61
C GLN A 186 -14.14 -23.94 11.66
N LYS A 187 -13.93 -24.96 10.83
CA LYS A 187 -12.75 -25.83 10.84
C LYS A 187 -11.44 -25.02 10.68
N PRO A 188 -10.39 -25.33 11.46
CA PRO A 188 -9.13 -24.56 11.48
C PRO A 188 -8.44 -24.39 10.12
N ALA A 189 -8.64 -25.35 9.20
CA ALA A 189 -8.02 -25.38 7.88
C ALA A 189 -8.57 -24.31 6.91
N GLU A 190 -9.84 -23.91 7.05
CA GLU A 190 -10.48 -22.90 6.19
C GLU A 190 -10.06 -21.49 6.57
N LYS A 191 -9.98 -21.22 7.88
CA LYS A 191 -9.53 -19.93 8.43
C LYS A 191 -8.09 -19.60 8.01
N ARG A 192 -7.20 -20.61 8.00
CA ARG A 192 -5.78 -20.47 7.60
C ARG A 192 -5.60 -20.15 6.11
N LYS A 193 -6.41 -20.77 5.22
CA LYS A 193 -6.37 -20.47 3.78
C LYS A 193 -6.85 -19.04 3.49
N SER A 194 -7.92 -18.58 4.14
CA SER A 194 -8.41 -17.20 3.95
C SER A 194 -7.40 -16.16 4.46
N GLN A 195 -6.75 -16.43 5.60
CA GLN A 195 -5.80 -15.49 6.20
C GLN A 195 -4.50 -15.37 5.40
N MET A 196 -4.03 -16.45 4.77
CA MET A 196 -2.85 -16.46 3.91
C MET A 196 -3.13 -15.84 2.53
N GLY A 197 -4.31 -16.10 1.95
CA GLY A 197 -4.74 -15.46 0.70
C GLY A 197 -4.99 -13.96 0.84
N ASP A 198 -5.56 -13.53 1.96
CA ASP A 198 -5.77 -12.11 2.30
C ASP A 198 -4.42 -11.43 2.59
N ALA A 199 -3.47 -12.10 3.23
CA ALA A 199 -2.11 -11.57 3.44
C ALA A 199 -1.31 -11.37 2.12
N MET A 200 -1.46 -12.26 1.14
CA MET A 200 -0.76 -12.14 -0.15
C MET A 200 -1.42 -11.17 -1.14
N SER A 201 -2.76 -11.02 -1.09
CA SER A 201 -3.49 -10.14 -2.02
C SER A 201 -3.51 -8.67 -1.58
N ARG A 202 -3.45 -8.40 -0.26
CA ARG A 202 -3.50 -7.04 0.29
C ARG A 202 -2.42 -6.08 -0.25
N PRO A 203 -1.14 -6.46 -0.37
CA PRO A 203 -0.12 -5.59 -0.98
C PRO A 203 -0.44 -5.26 -2.45
N TYR A 204 -1.00 -6.22 -3.17
CA TYR A 204 -1.32 -6.10 -4.59
C TYR A 204 -2.49 -5.14 -4.83
N MET A 205 -3.49 -5.13 -3.95
CA MET A 205 -4.68 -4.28 -4.11
C MET A 205 -4.38 -2.78 -4.06
N ASN A 206 -3.40 -2.35 -3.24
CA ASN A 206 -3.06 -0.92 -3.18
C ASN A 206 -2.30 -0.49 -4.43
N VAL A 207 -1.39 -1.33 -4.91
CA VAL A 207 -0.68 -1.13 -6.18
C VAL A 207 -1.66 -1.07 -7.34
N VAL A 208 -2.56 -2.04 -7.44
CA VAL A 208 -3.57 -2.10 -8.51
C VAL A 208 -4.45 -0.86 -8.48
N ARG A 209 -4.87 -0.40 -7.30
CA ARG A 209 -5.64 0.85 -7.16
C ARG A 209 -4.89 2.04 -7.74
N MET A 210 -3.59 2.18 -7.46
CA MET A 210 -2.77 3.26 -8.02
C MET A 210 -2.62 3.14 -9.54
N HIS A 211 -2.48 1.92 -10.07
CA HIS A 211 -2.35 1.68 -11.51
C HIS A 211 -3.65 1.96 -12.27
N LEU A 212 -4.80 1.56 -11.72
CA LEU A 212 -6.11 1.86 -12.31
C LEU A 212 -6.35 3.36 -12.40
N LEU A 213 -5.89 4.12 -11.42
CA LEU A 213 -5.95 5.58 -11.46
C LEU A 213 -5.07 6.16 -12.56
N ILE A 214 -3.84 5.66 -12.69
CA ILE A 214 -2.93 6.09 -13.76
C ILE A 214 -3.52 5.79 -15.14
N PHE A 215 -4.10 4.61 -15.36
CA PHE A 215 -4.79 4.30 -16.62
C PHE A 215 -6.02 5.18 -16.84
N PHE A 216 -6.77 5.49 -15.77
CA PHE A 216 -7.87 6.44 -15.83
C PHE A 216 -7.41 7.85 -16.24
N PHE A 217 -6.28 8.34 -15.72
CA PHE A 217 -5.65 9.60 -16.13
C PHE A 217 -5.29 9.60 -17.61
N ALA A 218 -4.65 8.53 -18.11
CA ALA A 218 -4.29 8.41 -19.51
C ALA A 218 -5.54 8.41 -20.42
N PHE A 219 -6.61 7.72 -20.01
CA PHE A 219 -7.88 7.73 -20.73
C PHE A 219 -8.57 9.12 -20.71
N CYS A 220 -8.55 9.83 -19.58
CA CYS A 220 -9.11 11.19 -19.51
C CYS A 220 -8.32 12.18 -20.35
N HIS A 221 -7.00 12.06 -20.37
CA HIS A 221 -6.13 12.86 -21.23
C HIS A 221 -6.41 12.60 -22.71
N PHE A 222 -6.60 11.34 -23.10
CA PHE A 222 -7.00 10.97 -24.47
C PHE A 222 -8.35 11.60 -24.88
N LEU A 223 -9.27 11.79 -23.94
CA LEU A 223 -10.56 12.45 -24.18
C LEU A 223 -10.52 13.99 -24.09
N ALA A 224 -9.35 14.60 -23.90
CA ALA A 224 -9.17 16.04 -23.72
C ALA A 224 -10.08 16.67 -22.64
N LEU A 225 -10.46 15.88 -21.63
CA LEU A 225 -11.27 16.36 -20.52
C LEU A 225 -10.38 17.21 -19.60
N GLU A 226 -10.41 18.53 -19.77
CA GLU A 226 -9.51 19.44 -19.05
C GLU A 226 -9.66 19.37 -17.53
N SER A 227 -8.50 19.20 -16.89
CA SER A 227 -8.08 19.54 -15.52
C SER A 227 -9.05 19.22 -14.38
N PHE A 228 -10.18 19.92 -14.26
CA PHE A 228 -10.99 19.89 -13.04
C PHE A 228 -11.68 18.55 -12.75
N ILE A 229 -12.24 17.89 -13.77
CA ILE A 229 -12.92 16.58 -13.60
C ILE A 229 -11.91 15.50 -13.20
N VAL A 230 -10.72 15.55 -13.79
CA VAL A 230 -9.63 14.64 -13.49
C VAL A 230 -9.15 14.83 -12.05
N TYR A 231 -8.94 16.08 -11.62
CA TYR A 231 -8.64 16.41 -10.21
C TYR A 231 -9.74 15.90 -9.26
N ALA A 232 -11.01 16.16 -9.57
CA ALA A 232 -12.15 15.77 -8.72
C ALA A 232 -12.33 14.25 -8.59
N VAL A 233 -12.17 13.49 -9.67
CA VAL A 233 -12.29 12.02 -9.64
C VAL A 233 -11.12 11.41 -8.89
N VAL A 234 -9.90 11.90 -9.10
CA VAL A 234 -8.71 11.39 -8.39
C VAL A 234 -8.82 11.69 -6.90
N TYR A 235 -9.25 12.90 -6.55
CA TYR A 235 -9.57 13.25 -5.17
C TYR A 235 -10.61 12.31 -4.55
N SER A 236 -11.69 12.03 -5.29
CA SER A 236 -12.77 11.16 -4.83
C SER A 236 -12.31 9.70 -4.72
N VAL A 237 -11.54 9.18 -5.67
CA VAL A 237 -11.13 7.77 -5.64
C VAL A 237 -10.04 7.54 -4.61
N TYR A 238 -9.11 8.47 -4.41
CA TYR A 238 -7.96 8.28 -3.52
C TYR A 238 -8.30 8.56 -2.05
N PHE A 239 -9.02 9.67 -1.78
CA PHE A 239 -9.18 10.20 -0.42
C PHE A 239 -10.58 10.05 0.15
N PHE A 240 -11.59 9.76 -0.68
CA PHE A 240 -12.92 9.47 -0.15
C PHE A 240 -12.88 8.15 0.63
N PRO A 241 -13.45 8.10 1.85
CA PRO A 241 -13.37 6.94 2.73
C PRO A 241 -14.33 5.83 2.25
N TRP A 242 -14.04 5.22 1.10
CA TRP A 242 -14.83 4.12 0.52
C TRP A 242 -15.03 2.94 1.49
N SER A 243 -14.08 2.73 2.41
CA SER A 243 -14.18 1.74 3.47
C SER A 243 -15.32 2.02 4.46
N GLU A 244 -15.68 3.29 4.68
CA GLU A 244 -16.77 3.68 5.57
C GLU A 244 -18.13 3.46 4.92
N ILE A 245 -18.25 3.71 3.61
CA ILE A 245 -19.47 3.42 2.83
C ILE A 245 -19.69 1.92 2.72
N LYS A 246 -18.62 1.15 2.45
CA LYS A 246 -18.71 -0.31 2.37
C LYS A 246 -19.10 -0.92 3.73
N ARG A 247 -18.62 -0.35 4.85
CA ARG A 247 -19.03 -0.81 6.20
C ARG A 247 -20.48 -0.48 6.49
N ARG A 248 -20.94 0.76 6.20
CA ARG A 248 -22.36 1.14 6.37
C ARG A 248 -23.31 0.32 5.51
N ARG A 249 -22.91 -0.05 4.29
CA ARG A 249 -23.71 -0.92 3.43
C ARG A 249 -23.85 -2.34 4.00
N ASN A 250 -22.77 -2.89 4.56
CA ASN A 250 -22.79 -4.20 5.20
C ASN A 250 -23.59 -4.17 6.51
N ASP A 251 -23.47 -3.10 7.30
CA ASP A 251 -24.25 -2.91 8.53
C ASP A 251 -25.76 -2.81 8.22
N ASN A 252 -26.15 -2.09 7.17
CA ASN A 252 -27.54 -1.99 6.75
C ASN A 252 -28.10 -3.32 6.19
N HIS A 253 -27.28 -4.10 5.48
CA HIS A 253 -27.69 -5.42 4.97
C HIS A 253 -27.87 -6.44 6.10
N ALA A 254 -27.01 -6.40 7.12
CA ALA A 254 -27.15 -7.23 8.31
C ALA A 254 -28.43 -6.91 9.10
N LEU A 255 -28.83 -5.64 9.16
CA LEU A 255 -30.06 -5.20 9.83
C LEU A 255 -31.33 -5.64 9.08
N SER A 256 -31.28 -5.72 7.74
CA SER A 256 -32.41 -6.19 6.91
C SER A 256 -32.58 -7.71 6.92
N GLU A 257 -31.55 -8.49 7.25
CA GLU A 257 -31.67 -9.96 7.39
C GLU A 257 -32.14 -10.39 8.78
N THR A 258 -32.09 -9.49 9.78
CA THR A 258 -32.55 -9.74 11.15
C THR A 258 -33.93 -9.15 11.48
N SER A 259 -34.60 -8.52 10.51
CA SER A 259 -35.96 -7.95 10.64
C SER A 259 -36.96 -8.79 9.84
#